data_AF-A0A7M4E206-F1
#
_entry.id   AF-A0A7M4E206-F1
#
_cell.length_a   1.000
_cell.length_b   1.000
_cell.length_c   1.000
_cell.angle_alpha   90.00
_cell.angle_beta   90.00
_cell.angle_gamma   90.00
#
_symmetry.space_group_name_H-M   'P 1'
#
loop_
_entity.id
_entity.type
_entity.pdbx_description
1 polymer ?
#
loop_
_entity_poly.entity_id
_entity_poly.type
_entity_poly.pdbx_seq_one_letter_code
_entity_poly.pdbx_strand_id
1 'polypeptide(L)'
;MTSTVSTSYTLIPNQKYRRSNRQSRRFCKILDIDSQSLSTLGDFKALPIEIFQMVLEHLSVKDISMLSMVSKTISNCLINYISTPSGNRRLLQQDFHNLELSGKRQGSCIFEHYRSLGLLLKRCTLLLPTKDRLKYIHKILSEVSCFKLNGCPNPLHCLGLQCYGVFLQMLTAGWDELECHRVFNFLCELSNLPRKMQTVVSSKPGSARKLELRIRLYCRSVLLNHWIHRSDSAFWLTRILKPWPMVNQARLLYIIFGPVSSLDGHVVWQKMIEGPTDETSLKGLADAIKLLYDTEAKEWTADDVISLVDELSVVPREWLMENNARLLILSGNNICFTFMASKAVNGRAVELARLMVFLALVCEKDLYCMDWTVKMMQKVCKVFSTPGEKNNFLQSVENAFAHLIMDMLQSVMSGDRDEEDSSFLNLFHLVNAQANFHKEILYLTLRSTSA
;
A
#
# COMPACT_ATOMS: atom_id res chain seq x y z
N MET A 1 -7.16 -55.94 16.93
CA MET A 1 -7.40 -55.12 18.13
C MET A 1 -7.84 -53.75 17.67
N THR A 2 -9.16 -53.58 17.64
CA THR A 2 -9.93 -52.46 17.10
C THR A 2 -10.29 -51.51 18.23
N SER A 3 -9.85 -50.26 18.19
CA SER A 3 -10.31 -49.21 19.11
C SER A 3 -11.53 -48.51 18.54
N THR A 4 -12.68 -48.98 18.99
CA THR A 4 -14.00 -48.36 18.88
C THR A 4 -14.08 -47.13 19.79
N VAL A 5 -14.41 -45.96 19.23
CA VAL A 5 -15.02 -44.87 20.01
C VAL A 5 -16.29 -44.44 19.31
N SER A 6 -17.37 -44.67 20.03
CA SER A 6 -18.77 -44.56 19.65
C SER A 6 -19.25 -43.11 19.52
N THR A 7 -19.99 -42.87 18.44
CA THR A 7 -20.99 -41.83 18.26
C THR A 7 -21.97 -41.75 19.45
N SER A 8 -22.20 -40.55 19.97
CA SER A 8 -23.41 -40.24 20.74
C SER A 8 -24.03 -38.94 20.22
N TYR A 9 -25.14 -39.12 19.52
CA TYR A 9 -26.07 -38.07 19.11
C TYR A 9 -26.84 -37.58 20.35
N THR A 10 -26.77 -36.29 20.66
CA THR A 10 -27.62 -35.69 21.68
C THR A 10 -28.94 -35.22 21.06
N LEU A 11 -29.98 -35.94 21.45
CA LEU A 11 -31.39 -35.72 21.19
C LEU A 11 -31.88 -34.34 21.67
N ILE A 12 -32.72 -33.71 20.86
CA ILE A 12 -33.48 -32.49 21.16
C ILE A 12 -34.58 -32.82 22.18
N PRO A 13 -34.65 -32.16 23.36
CA PRO A 13 -35.82 -32.23 24.22
C PRO A 13 -36.82 -31.13 23.84
N ASN A 14 -37.90 -31.53 23.19
CA ASN A 14 -39.16 -30.78 23.13
C ASN A 14 -39.78 -30.75 24.54
N GLN A 15 -39.73 -29.63 25.26
CA GLN A 15 -40.66 -29.41 26.39
C GLN A 15 -40.92 -27.92 26.66
N LYS A 16 -42.19 -27.56 26.46
CA LYS A 16 -42.80 -26.25 26.74
C LYS A 16 -42.74 -25.95 28.25
N TYR A 17 -41.94 -24.97 28.65
CA TYR A 17 -42.05 -24.40 30.00
C TYR A 17 -43.14 -23.32 30.04
N ARG A 18 -44.32 -23.70 30.53
CA ARG A 18 -45.32 -22.79 31.10
C ARG A 18 -44.70 -22.07 32.29
N ARG A 19 -44.59 -20.73 32.25
CA ARG A 19 -44.38 -19.91 33.45
C ARG A 19 -45.71 -19.30 33.88
N SER A 20 -46.09 -19.66 35.10
CA SER A 20 -47.29 -19.30 35.82
C SER A 20 -47.29 -17.85 36.29
N ASN A 21 -48.46 -17.22 36.20
CA ASN A 21 -48.85 -15.99 36.88
C ASN A 21 -48.54 -16.05 38.39
N ARG A 22 -47.85 -15.03 38.90
CA ARG A 22 -48.08 -14.52 40.25
C ARG A 22 -48.38 -13.02 40.17
N GLN A 23 -49.62 -12.71 40.51
CA GLN A 23 -50.14 -11.39 40.78
C GLN A 23 -49.31 -10.70 41.87
N SER A 24 -48.89 -9.46 41.62
CA SER A 24 -48.94 -8.41 42.63
C SER A 24 -49.58 -7.17 42.02
N ARG A 25 -50.90 -7.08 42.18
CA ARG A 25 -51.63 -5.83 41.99
C ARG A 25 -51.33 -4.92 43.18
N ARG A 26 -50.72 -3.76 42.94
CA ARG A 26 -51.15 -2.51 43.59
C ARG A 26 -51.20 -1.41 42.55
N PHE A 27 -52.43 -0.93 42.40
CA PHE A 27 -52.93 0.12 41.53
C PHE A 27 -52.14 1.42 41.60
N CYS A 28 -51.88 2.01 40.42
CA CYS A 28 -52.26 3.41 40.16
C CYS A 28 -52.87 3.49 38.75
N LYS A 29 -53.85 4.39 38.62
CA LYS A 29 -54.97 4.34 37.66
C LYS A 29 -54.55 4.61 36.21
N ILE A 30 -55.03 3.73 35.34
CA ILE A 30 -55.52 3.91 33.96
C ILE A 30 -55.45 5.35 33.41
N LEU A 31 -54.60 5.52 32.39
CA LEU A 31 -55.05 6.01 31.09
C LEU A 31 -54.64 4.94 30.08
N ASP A 32 -55.63 4.20 29.58
CA ASP A 32 -55.52 3.31 28.43
C ASP A 32 -54.98 4.14 27.26
N ILE A 33 -53.70 4.00 26.97
CA ILE A 33 -53.22 4.18 25.61
C ILE A 33 -53.02 2.75 25.14
N ASP A 34 -53.91 2.34 24.23
CA ASP A 34 -53.80 1.13 23.44
C ASP A 34 -52.34 0.76 23.22
N SER A 35 -52.01 -0.52 23.38
CA SER A 35 -50.79 -1.11 22.86
C SER A 35 -50.82 -1.02 21.33
N GLN A 36 -50.73 0.21 20.78
CA GLN A 36 -50.45 0.47 19.40
C GLN A 36 -49.10 -0.18 19.18
N SER A 37 -49.07 -1.19 18.30
CA SER A 37 -47.83 -1.73 17.76
C SER A 37 -46.90 -0.54 17.48
N LEU A 38 -45.83 -0.40 18.28
CA LEU A 38 -44.92 0.73 18.14
C LEU A 38 -44.54 0.81 16.67
N SER A 39 -44.90 1.93 16.06
CA SER A 39 -44.57 2.21 14.67
C SER A 39 -43.09 1.90 14.44
N THR A 40 -42.73 1.42 13.25
CA THR A 40 -41.31 1.25 12.90
C THR A 40 -40.52 2.58 12.92
N LEU A 41 -41.22 3.72 13.02
CA LEU A 41 -40.67 5.06 13.24
C LEU A 41 -40.74 5.53 14.72
N GLY A 42 -41.34 4.75 15.62
CA GLY A 42 -41.59 5.15 17.00
C GLY A 42 -42.32 6.49 17.09
N ASP A 43 -41.90 7.32 18.03
CA ASP A 43 -42.47 8.66 18.28
C ASP A 43 -42.23 9.64 17.11
N PHE A 44 -41.25 9.37 16.24
CA PHE A 44 -41.03 10.20 15.03
C PHE A 44 -42.18 10.11 14.03
N LYS A 45 -43.08 9.12 14.14
CA LYS A 45 -44.29 9.05 13.31
C LYS A 45 -45.17 10.29 13.49
N ALA A 46 -45.15 10.91 14.66
CA ALA A 46 -45.94 12.11 14.95
C ALA A 46 -45.36 13.38 14.32
N LEU A 47 -44.10 13.36 13.85
CA LEU A 47 -43.43 14.53 13.28
C LEU A 47 -43.60 14.58 11.75
N PRO A 48 -43.84 15.79 11.18
CA PRO A 48 -43.66 16.01 9.75
C PRO A 48 -42.25 15.66 9.30
N ILE A 49 -42.10 15.18 8.06
CA ILE A 49 -40.81 14.74 7.52
C ILE A 49 -39.80 15.90 7.47
N GLU A 50 -40.27 17.13 7.30
CA GLU A 50 -39.48 18.35 7.29
C GLU A 50 -38.84 18.60 8.66
N ILE A 51 -39.60 18.44 9.73
CA ILE A 51 -39.09 18.58 11.11
C ILE A 51 -38.07 17.48 11.41
N PHE A 52 -38.34 16.26 10.95
CA PHE A 52 -37.36 15.18 11.07
C PHE A 52 -36.05 15.53 10.34
N GLN A 53 -36.11 16.08 9.12
CA GLN A 53 -34.92 16.53 8.39
C GLN A 53 -34.19 17.67 9.11
N MET A 54 -34.91 18.63 9.70
CA MET A 54 -34.31 19.69 10.53
C MET A 54 -33.58 19.10 11.75
N VAL A 55 -34.12 18.06 12.39
CA VAL A 55 -33.42 17.36 13.48
C VAL A 55 -32.11 16.75 12.95
N LEU A 56 -32.14 16.10 11.78
CA LEU A 56 -30.93 15.54 11.17
C LEU A 56 -29.87 16.60 10.88
N GLU A 57 -30.25 17.83 10.57
CA GLU A 57 -29.30 18.93 10.32
C GLU A 57 -28.47 19.31 11.56
N HIS A 58 -29.01 19.09 12.76
CA HIS A 58 -28.36 19.39 14.03
C HIS A 58 -27.52 18.23 14.59
N LEU A 59 -27.73 17.00 14.10
CA LEU A 59 -27.02 15.81 14.58
C LEU A 59 -25.67 15.61 13.91
N SER A 60 -24.64 15.16 14.63
CA SER A 60 -23.36 14.82 13.99
C SER A 60 -23.52 13.64 13.00
N VAL A 61 -22.62 13.50 12.03
CA VAL A 61 -22.64 12.35 11.09
C VAL A 61 -22.58 11.02 11.86
N LYS A 62 -21.86 11.00 12.99
CA LYS A 62 -21.78 9.84 13.88
C LYS A 62 -23.12 9.52 14.53
N ASP A 63 -23.86 10.52 15.00
CA ASP A 63 -25.17 10.32 15.62
C ASP A 63 -26.21 9.86 14.60
N ILE A 64 -26.20 10.44 13.40
CA ILE A 64 -27.02 9.99 12.27
C ILE A 64 -26.68 8.54 11.91
N SER A 65 -25.40 8.19 11.94
CA SER A 65 -24.92 6.82 11.73
C SER A 65 -25.46 5.84 12.78
N MET A 66 -25.54 6.25 14.05
CA MET A 66 -26.16 5.42 15.10
C MET A 66 -27.68 5.31 14.90
N LEU A 67 -28.35 6.42 14.55
CA LEU A 67 -29.78 6.45 14.28
C LEU A 67 -30.19 5.51 13.13
N SER A 68 -29.33 5.35 12.11
CA SER A 68 -29.57 4.45 10.97
C SER A 68 -29.74 2.97 11.35
N MET A 69 -29.29 2.58 12.55
CA MET A 69 -29.36 1.21 13.05
C MET A 69 -30.61 0.93 13.90
N VAL A 70 -31.42 1.95 14.20
CA VAL A 70 -32.58 1.81 15.09
C VAL A 70 -33.73 1.06 14.44
N SER A 71 -34.01 1.32 13.15
CA SER A 71 -35.02 0.56 12.38
C SER A 71 -34.80 0.67 10.87
N LYS A 72 -35.35 -0.30 10.11
CA LYS A 72 -35.32 -0.26 8.64
C LYS A 72 -36.00 1.00 8.08
N THR A 73 -37.08 1.45 8.70
CA THR A 73 -37.83 2.63 8.24
C THR A 73 -37.04 3.91 8.45
N ILE A 74 -36.40 4.07 9.61
CA ILE A 74 -35.48 5.20 9.88
C ILE A 74 -34.31 5.17 8.88
N SER A 75 -33.71 4.00 8.66
CA SER A 75 -32.64 3.82 7.68
C SER A 75 -33.06 4.27 6.28
N ASN A 76 -34.27 3.90 5.84
CA ASN A 76 -34.82 4.35 4.55
C ASN A 76 -35.07 5.87 4.51
N CYS A 77 -35.58 6.47 5.58
CA CYS A 77 -35.73 7.93 5.68
C CYS A 77 -34.37 8.64 5.56
N LEU A 78 -33.32 8.10 6.19
CA LEU A 78 -31.96 8.62 6.07
C LEU A 78 -31.40 8.48 4.67
N ILE A 79 -31.58 7.33 4.02
CA ILE A 79 -31.18 7.10 2.61
C ILE A 79 -31.83 8.14 1.69
N ASN A 80 -33.11 8.44 1.91
CA ASN A 80 -33.84 9.46 1.16
C ASN A 80 -33.29 10.87 1.45
N TYR A 81 -33.06 11.21 2.73
CA TYR A 81 -32.46 12.49 3.13
C TYR A 81 -31.05 12.69 2.54
N ILE A 82 -30.17 11.69 2.60
CA ILE A 82 -28.82 11.76 2.03
C ILE A 82 -28.89 12.03 0.51
N SER A 83 -29.94 11.52 -0.14
CA SER A 83 -30.16 11.71 -1.58
C SER A 83 -30.77 13.07 -1.93
N THR A 84 -31.20 13.89 -0.95
CA THR A 84 -31.69 15.24 -1.23
C THR A 84 -30.53 16.22 -1.43
N PRO A 85 -30.72 17.32 -2.17
CA PRO A 85 -29.70 18.35 -2.31
C PRO A 85 -29.23 18.96 -0.98
N SER A 86 -30.13 19.10 0.01
CA SER A 86 -29.78 19.62 1.34
C SER A 86 -28.92 18.64 2.13
N GLY A 87 -29.31 17.36 2.18
CA GLY A 87 -28.54 16.32 2.86
C GLY A 87 -27.18 16.10 2.21
N ASN A 88 -27.13 16.06 0.88
CA ASN A 88 -25.89 15.91 0.14
C ASN A 88 -24.92 17.07 0.41
N ARG A 89 -25.34 18.33 0.23
CA ARG A 89 -24.47 19.51 0.49
C ARG A 89 -23.90 19.53 1.90
N ARG A 90 -24.69 19.10 2.88
CA ARG A 90 -24.27 19.04 4.28
C ARG A 90 -23.26 17.93 4.54
N LEU A 91 -23.48 16.75 3.96
CA LEU A 91 -22.67 15.56 4.23
C LEU A 91 -21.41 15.48 3.36
N LEU A 92 -21.42 16.01 2.14
CA LEU A 92 -20.27 16.02 1.23
C LEU A 92 -19.50 17.33 1.34
N GLN A 93 -18.72 17.49 2.42
CA GLN A 93 -17.82 18.64 2.59
C GLN A 93 -16.73 18.61 1.52
N GLN A 94 -16.58 19.69 0.74
CA GLN A 94 -15.68 19.73 -0.43
C GLN A 94 -14.48 20.68 -0.29
N ASP A 95 -14.20 21.19 0.92
CA ASP A 95 -13.11 22.13 1.21
C ASP A 95 -11.72 21.46 1.22
N PHE A 96 -11.38 20.74 0.14
CA PHE A 96 -10.17 19.92 0.05
C PHE A 96 -8.88 20.70 -0.24
N HIS A 97 -8.98 21.96 -0.64
CA HIS A 97 -7.86 22.79 -1.11
C HIS A 97 -7.45 23.91 -0.14
N ASN A 98 -8.17 24.11 0.96
CA ASN A 98 -7.96 25.25 1.88
C ASN A 98 -6.88 25.00 2.95
N LEU A 99 -5.89 24.16 2.65
CA LEU A 99 -4.84 23.74 3.59
C LEU A 99 -3.90 24.87 4.03
N GLU A 100 -3.72 25.90 3.20
CA GLU A 100 -2.76 26.98 3.46
C GLU A 100 -3.25 27.99 4.52
N LEU A 101 -4.56 28.01 4.84
CA LEU A 101 -5.16 29.02 5.72
C LEU A 101 -5.47 28.53 7.14
N SER A 102 -5.43 27.21 7.39
CA SER A 102 -5.77 26.65 8.70
C SER A 102 -4.91 25.43 8.97
N GLY A 103 -4.10 25.47 10.04
CA GLY A 103 -3.05 24.49 10.33
C GLY A 103 -3.53 23.03 10.45
N LYS A 104 -2.61 22.13 10.84
CA LYS A 104 -2.78 20.65 10.91
C LYS A 104 -4.11 20.11 11.50
N ARG A 105 -4.84 20.92 12.29
CA ARG A 105 -6.14 20.58 12.89
C ARG A 105 -7.30 20.49 11.88
N GLN A 106 -7.30 21.25 10.79
CA GLN A 106 -8.40 21.21 9.81
C GLN A 106 -8.37 19.94 8.96
N GLY A 107 -7.17 19.49 8.56
CA GLY A 107 -6.98 18.23 7.84
C GLY A 107 -7.44 17.00 8.65
N SER A 108 -7.17 16.96 9.95
CA SER A 108 -7.68 15.88 10.81
C SER A 108 -9.22 15.88 10.92
N CYS A 109 -9.84 17.07 10.90
CA CYS A 109 -11.29 17.20 11.01
C CYS A 109 -12.01 16.64 9.77
N ILE A 110 -11.54 16.96 8.56
CA ILE A 110 -12.16 16.48 7.32
C ILE A 110 -11.99 14.95 7.15
N PHE A 111 -10.84 14.38 7.55
CA PHE A 111 -10.67 12.93 7.51
C PHE A 111 -11.61 12.20 8.47
N GLU A 112 -11.79 12.70 9.68
CA GLU A 112 -12.72 12.11 10.65
C GLU A 112 -14.18 12.23 10.20
N HIS A 113 -14.53 13.32 9.50
CA HIS A 113 -15.82 13.48 8.86
C HIS A 113 -16.07 12.40 7.80
N TYR A 114 -15.11 12.18 6.87
CA TYR A 114 -15.24 11.14 5.85
C TYR A 114 -15.17 9.71 6.40
N ARG A 115 -14.46 9.50 7.50
CA ARG A 115 -14.49 8.25 8.28
C ARG A 115 -15.91 7.98 8.81
N SER A 116 -16.52 8.98 9.43
CA SER A 116 -17.89 8.90 9.95
C SER A 116 -18.92 8.70 8.84
N LEU A 117 -18.74 9.37 7.70
CA LEU A 117 -19.59 9.24 6.53
C LEU A 117 -19.51 7.83 5.90
N GLY A 118 -18.30 7.25 5.83
CA GLY A 118 -18.11 5.86 5.40
C GLY A 118 -18.88 4.88 6.27
N LEU A 119 -18.83 5.07 7.59
CA LEU A 119 -19.58 4.25 8.55
C LEU A 119 -21.10 4.44 8.44
N LEU A 120 -21.58 5.67 8.25
CA LEU A 120 -22.98 5.98 7.98
C LEU A 120 -23.49 5.22 6.74
N LEU A 121 -22.82 5.36 5.59
CA LEU A 121 -23.23 4.70 4.36
C LEU A 121 -23.09 3.18 4.45
N LYS A 122 -22.10 2.66 5.18
CA LYS A 122 -21.99 1.23 5.47
C LYS A 122 -23.25 0.70 6.17
N ARG A 123 -23.72 1.41 7.20
CA ARG A 123 -24.89 1.00 8.02
C ARG A 123 -26.21 1.18 7.28
N CYS A 124 -26.42 2.32 6.63
CA CYS A 124 -27.62 2.56 5.82
C CYS A 124 -27.79 1.50 4.72
N THR A 125 -26.68 1.01 4.15
CA THR A 125 -26.72 0.08 3.01
C THR A 125 -26.51 -1.38 3.41
N LEU A 126 -26.49 -1.70 4.71
CA LEU A 126 -26.11 -3.03 5.22
C LEU A 126 -26.98 -4.17 4.66
N LEU A 127 -28.26 -3.90 4.39
CA LEU A 127 -29.22 -4.89 3.89
C LEU A 127 -29.23 -5.03 2.35
N LEU A 128 -28.43 -4.23 1.64
CA LEU A 128 -28.37 -4.26 0.19
C LEU A 128 -27.24 -5.19 -0.29
N PRO A 129 -27.39 -5.87 -1.44
CA PRO A 129 -26.28 -6.58 -2.08
C PRO A 129 -25.12 -5.64 -2.42
N THR A 130 -23.88 -6.14 -2.37
CA THR A 130 -22.64 -5.36 -2.63
C THR A 130 -22.75 -4.44 -3.86
N LYS A 131 -23.29 -4.96 -4.97
CA LYS A 131 -23.47 -4.22 -6.23
C LYS A 131 -24.37 -2.99 -6.07
N ASP A 132 -25.49 -3.13 -5.37
CA ASP A 132 -26.45 -2.05 -5.18
C ASP A 132 -25.96 -1.02 -4.16
N ARG A 133 -25.23 -1.48 -3.12
CA ARG A 133 -24.49 -0.61 -2.19
C ARG A 133 -23.56 0.33 -2.95
N LEU A 134 -22.72 -0.24 -3.83
CA LEU A 134 -21.72 0.51 -4.59
C LEU A 134 -22.36 1.49 -5.58
N LYS A 135 -23.43 1.09 -6.28
CA LYS A 135 -24.18 1.99 -7.16
C LYS A 135 -24.78 3.17 -6.41
N TYR A 136 -25.41 2.93 -5.27
CA TYR A 136 -25.99 3.98 -4.44
C TYR A 136 -24.92 4.96 -3.93
N ILE A 137 -23.82 4.44 -3.41
CA ILE A 137 -22.70 5.25 -2.91
C ILE A 137 -22.07 6.06 -4.02
N HIS A 138 -21.87 5.46 -5.20
CA HIS A 138 -21.37 6.19 -6.36
C HIS A 138 -22.29 7.33 -6.78
N LYS A 139 -23.62 7.11 -6.79
CA LYS A 139 -24.59 8.17 -7.11
C LYS A 139 -24.36 9.40 -6.24
N ILE A 140 -24.19 9.21 -4.93
CA ILE A 140 -23.92 10.29 -3.97
C ILE A 140 -22.55 10.94 -4.24
N LEU A 141 -21.50 10.14 -4.34
CA LEU A 141 -20.12 10.65 -4.45
C LEU A 141 -19.77 11.23 -5.82
N SER A 142 -20.55 10.94 -6.86
CA SER A 142 -20.30 11.38 -8.23
C SER A 142 -20.31 12.91 -8.41
N GLU A 143 -20.93 13.63 -7.47
CA GLU A 143 -20.98 15.09 -7.43
C GLU A 143 -19.64 15.71 -6.99
N VAL A 144 -18.79 14.95 -6.30
CA VAL A 144 -17.49 15.43 -5.82
C VAL A 144 -16.43 15.26 -6.91
N SER A 145 -16.08 16.35 -7.58
CA SER A 145 -15.08 16.36 -8.66
C SER A 145 -13.71 15.83 -8.20
N CYS A 146 -13.30 16.14 -6.96
CA CYS A 146 -11.99 15.77 -6.42
C CYS A 146 -11.84 14.27 -6.14
N PHE A 147 -12.92 13.48 -6.17
CA PHE A 147 -12.86 12.02 -6.03
C PHE A 147 -12.61 11.31 -7.36
N LYS A 148 -12.75 12.03 -8.49
CA LYS A 148 -12.51 11.51 -9.83
C LYS A 148 -11.03 11.63 -10.16
N LEU A 149 -10.44 10.57 -10.74
CA LEU A 149 -9.02 10.51 -11.13
C LEU A 149 -8.56 11.72 -11.96
N ASN A 150 -9.43 12.23 -12.85
CA ASN A 150 -9.15 13.38 -13.71
C ASN A 150 -9.93 14.65 -13.32
N GLY A 151 -10.64 14.67 -12.18
CA GLY A 151 -11.60 15.73 -11.86
C GLY A 151 -11.02 16.92 -11.12
N CYS A 152 -9.87 16.78 -10.45
CA CYS A 152 -9.21 17.88 -9.73
C CYS A 152 -8.15 18.57 -10.62
N PRO A 153 -8.14 19.91 -10.71
CA PRO A 153 -7.11 20.66 -11.43
C PRO A 153 -5.75 20.65 -10.72
N ASN A 154 -5.73 20.62 -9.38
CA ASN A 154 -4.51 20.61 -8.56
C ASN A 154 -4.51 19.42 -7.58
N PRO A 155 -4.28 18.18 -8.06
CA PRO A 155 -4.44 16.98 -7.25
C PRO A 155 -3.32 16.79 -6.19
N LEU A 156 -2.18 17.46 -6.32
CA LEU A 156 -1.06 17.36 -5.37
C LEU A 156 -1.37 18.00 -4.02
N HIS A 157 -2.06 19.13 -4.05
CA HIS A 157 -2.43 19.91 -2.86
C HIS A 157 -3.90 19.71 -2.47
N CYS A 158 -4.52 18.63 -2.96
CA CYS A 158 -5.93 18.31 -2.71
C CYS A 158 -6.06 17.11 -1.78
N LEU A 159 -6.85 17.23 -0.71
CA LEU A 159 -7.17 16.11 0.18
C LEU A 159 -8.25 15.17 -0.37
N GLY A 160 -8.90 15.49 -1.50
CA GLY A 160 -10.08 14.79 -1.99
C GLY A 160 -9.86 13.29 -2.16
N LEU A 161 -8.80 12.88 -2.86
CA LEU A 161 -8.52 11.45 -3.05
C LEU A 161 -8.24 10.74 -1.72
N GLN A 162 -7.53 11.38 -0.79
CA GLN A 162 -7.25 10.80 0.53
C GLN A 162 -8.53 10.65 1.36
N CYS A 163 -9.40 11.65 1.35
CA CYS A 163 -10.72 11.57 1.97
C CYS A 163 -11.55 10.42 1.38
N TYR A 164 -11.47 10.23 0.05
CA TYR A 164 -12.13 9.12 -0.61
C TYR A 164 -11.57 7.76 -0.19
N GLY A 165 -10.26 7.62 -0.07
CA GLY A 165 -9.61 6.42 0.45
C GLY A 165 -10.00 6.11 1.89
N VAL A 166 -9.99 7.09 2.79
CA VAL A 166 -10.46 6.94 4.19
C VAL A 166 -11.93 6.51 4.24
N PHE A 167 -12.78 7.13 3.41
CA PHE A 167 -14.19 6.75 3.28
C PHE A 167 -14.33 5.28 2.85
N LEU A 168 -13.61 4.86 1.80
CA LEU A 168 -13.66 3.49 1.27
C LEU A 168 -13.15 2.46 2.27
N GLN A 169 -12.08 2.78 2.99
CA GLN A 169 -11.56 1.94 4.06
C GLN A 169 -12.65 1.65 5.09
N MET A 170 -13.35 2.69 5.57
CA MET A 170 -14.41 2.50 6.57
C MET A 170 -15.62 1.76 6.02
N LEU A 171 -15.97 2.02 4.76
CA LEU A 171 -17.09 1.37 4.09
C LEU A 171 -16.86 -0.15 3.99
N THR A 172 -15.65 -0.54 3.58
CA THR A 172 -15.26 -1.92 3.28
C THR A 172 -14.66 -2.67 4.46
N ALA A 173 -14.41 -1.99 5.59
CA ALA A 173 -13.88 -2.63 6.79
C ALA A 173 -14.72 -3.87 7.17
N GLY A 174 -14.07 -5.02 7.33
CA GLY A 174 -14.72 -6.29 7.69
C GLY A 174 -15.53 -6.95 6.58
N TRP A 175 -15.42 -6.49 5.33
CA TRP A 175 -15.90 -7.24 4.17
C TRP A 175 -14.91 -8.35 3.82
N ASP A 176 -15.38 -9.42 3.18
CA ASP A 176 -14.50 -10.49 2.71
C ASP A 176 -13.72 -10.09 1.44
N GLU A 177 -12.69 -10.89 1.10
CA GLU A 177 -11.84 -10.63 -0.06
C GLU A 177 -12.61 -10.62 -1.40
N LEU A 178 -13.70 -11.39 -1.53
CA LEU A 178 -14.50 -11.45 -2.75
C LEU A 178 -15.33 -10.17 -2.92
N GLU A 179 -15.89 -9.65 -1.84
CA GLU A 179 -16.56 -8.36 -1.83
C GLU A 179 -15.58 -7.22 -2.10
N CYS A 180 -14.40 -7.22 -1.48
CA CYS A 180 -13.33 -6.25 -1.77
C CYS A 180 -12.88 -6.32 -3.24
N HIS A 181 -12.83 -7.51 -3.84
CA HIS A 181 -12.55 -7.66 -5.27
C HIS A 181 -13.64 -7.01 -6.14
N ARG A 182 -14.92 -7.14 -5.77
CA ARG A 182 -16.02 -6.43 -6.46
C ARG A 182 -15.88 -4.91 -6.33
N VAL A 183 -15.45 -4.42 -5.16
CA VAL A 183 -15.16 -2.98 -4.96
C VAL A 183 -14.05 -2.53 -5.91
N PHE A 184 -12.95 -3.29 -6.00
CA PHE A 184 -11.86 -2.98 -6.91
C PHE A 184 -12.32 -2.88 -8.37
N ASN A 185 -13.08 -3.87 -8.85
CA ASN A 185 -13.59 -3.87 -10.22
C ASN A 185 -14.52 -2.69 -10.48
N PHE A 186 -15.41 -2.38 -9.53
CA PHE A 186 -16.28 -1.22 -9.61
C PHE A 186 -15.51 0.11 -9.69
N LEU A 187 -14.47 0.28 -8.86
CA LEU A 187 -13.61 1.46 -8.91
C LEU A 187 -12.84 1.57 -10.24
N CYS A 188 -12.38 0.45 -10.78
CA CYS A 188 -11.71 0.38 -12.07
C CYS A 188 -12.63 0.81 -13.22
N GLU A 189 -13.88 0.35 -13.23
CA GLU A 189 -14.90 0.74 -14.21
C GLU A 189 -15.18 2.24 -14.15
N LEU A 190 -15.42 2.78 -12.95
CA LEU A 190 -15.75 4.20 -12.76
C LEU A 190 -14.62 5.15 -13.15
N SER A 191 -13.38 4.79 -12.81
CA SER A 191 -12.21 5.63 -13.08
C SER A 191 -11.59 5.38 -14.45
N ASN A 192 -12.04 4.33 -15.16
CA ASN A 192 -11.41 3.80 -16.36
C ASN A 192 -9.91 3.55 -16.14
N LEU A 193 -9.56 3.02 -14.97
CA LEU A 193 -8.18 2.85 -14.51
C LEU A 193 -7.38 1.91 -15.42
N PRO A 194 -7.89 0.72 -15.83
CA PRO A 194 -7.12 -0.19 -16.67
C PRO A 194 -6.73 0.45 -18.01
N ARG A 195 -7.63 1.18 -18.67
CA ARG A 195 -7.30 1.86 -19.94
C ARG A 195 -6.23 2.94 -19.76
N LYS A 196 -6.28 3.69 -18.66
CA LYS A 196 -5.28 4.72 -18.34
C LYS A 196 -3.92 4.12 -17.99
N MET A 197 -3.93 3.02 -17.22
CA MET A 197 -2.73 2.24 -16.93
C MET A 197 -2.12 1.67 -18.22
N GLN A 198 -2.94 1.12 -19.12
CA GLN A 198 -2.48 0.64 -20.43
C GLN A 198 -1.77 1.77 -21.21
N THR A 199 -2.32 2.98 -21.21
CA THR A 199 -1.71 4.13 -21.87
C THR A 199 -0.31 4.42 -21.31
N VAL A 200 -0.14 4.49 -19.99
CA VAL A 200 1.17 4.83 -19.41
C VAL A 200 2.19 3.70 -19.60
N VAL A 201 1.80 2.44 -19.44
CA VAL A 201 2.74 1.31 -19.58
C VAL A 201 3.14 1.04 -21.02
N SER A 202 2.28 1.36 -22.00
CA SER A 202 2.59 1.20 -23.43
C SER A 202 3.37 2.37 -24.00
N SER A 203 3.28 3.55 -23.36
CA SER A 203 4.00 4.74 -23.77
C SER A 203 5.46 4.71 -23.32
N LYS A 204 6.30 5.59 -23.89
CA LYS A 204 7.66 5.79 -23.40
C LYS A 204 7.61 6.32 -21.95
N PRO A 205 8.39 5.76 -21.00
CA PRO A 205 8.43 6.26 -19.63
C PRO A 205 8.67 7.77 -19.57
N GLY A 206 7.81 8.49 -18.84
CA GLY A 206 7.89 9.94 -18.69
C GLY A 206 7.29 10.74 -19.86
N SER A 207 6.69 10.09 -20.86
CA SER A 207 5.95 10.77 -21.93
C SER A 207 4.56 11.24 -21.50
N ALA A 208 3.94 10.53 -20.55
CA ALA A 208 2.59 10.81 -20.05
C ALA A 208 2.61 11.30 -18.59
N ARG A 209 3.55 12.20 -18.23
CA ARG A 209 3.83 12.61 -16.83
C ARG A 209 2.59 12.97 -16.01
N LYS A 210 1.67 13.76 -16.59
CA LYS A 210 0.42 14.15 -15.92
C LYS A 210 -0.47 12.95 -15.59
N LEU A 211 -0.53 11.97 -16.49
CA LEU A 211 -1.33 10.76 -16.29
C LEU A 211 -0.66 9.81 -15.30
N GLU A 212 0.67 9.65 -15.38
CA GLU A 212 1.47 8.90 -14.40
C GLU A 212 1.24 9.43 -12.99
N LEU A 213 1.32 10.76 -12.80
CA LEU A 213 1.03 11.40 -11.52
C LEU A 213 -0.40 11.12 -11.03
N ARG A 214 -1.41 11.25 -11.92
CA ARG A 214 -2.80 10.98 -11.55
C ARG A 214 -3.04 9.53 -11.16
N ILE A 215 -2.44 8.57 -11.87
CA ILE A 215 -2.51 7.14 -11.52
C ILE A 215 -1.84 6.89 -10.18
N ARG A 216 -0.65 7.46 -9.95
CA ARG A 216 0.07 7.37 -8.68
C ARG A 216 -0.79 7.87 -7.53
N LEU A 217 -1.30 9.11 -7.62
CA LEU A 217 -2.13 9.70 -6.58
C LEU A 217 -3.41 8.90 -6.34
N TYR A 218 -4.09 8.44 -7.39
CA TYR A 218 -5.28 7.62 -7.24
C TYR A 218 -4.97 6.28 -6.55
N CYS A 219 -3.97 5.53 -7.00
CA CYS A 219 -3.62 4.25 -6.41
C CYS A 219 -3.18 4.42 -4.95
N ARG A 220 -2.30 5.38 -4.67
CA ARG A 220 -1.81 5.62 -3.31
C ARG A 220 -2.91 6.12 -2.39
N SER A 221 -3.60 7.19 -2.76
CA SER A 221 -4.55 7.88 -1.90
C SER A 221 -5.94 7.26 -1.86
N VAL A 222 -6.30 6.36 -2.78
CA VAL A 222 -7.62 5.70 -2.75
C VAL A 222 -7.48 4.23 -2.36
N LEU A 223 -6.46 3.53 -2.89
CA LEU A 223 -6.38 2.07 -2.81
C LEU A 223 -5.30 1.53 -1.85
N LEU A 224 -4.29 2.31 -1.43
CA LEU A 224 -3.12 1.73 -0.75
C LEU A 224 -2.81 2.34 0.63
N ASN A 225 -2.81 3.67 0.78
CA ASN A 225 -2.23 4.33 1.97
C ASN A 225 -3.05 4.18 3.27
N HIS A 226 -4.30 3.71 3.19
CA HIS A 226 -5.24 3.84 4.31
C HIS A 226 -5.34 2.57 5.16
N TRP A 227 -4.92 1.42 4.66
CA TRP A 227 -5.16 0.14 5.33
C TRP A 227 -4.29 -0.05 6.57
N ILE A 228 -4.89 -0.60 7.62
CA ILE A 228 -4.22 -0.84 8.90
C ILE A 228 -3.43 -2.15 8.84
N HIS A 229 -3.99 -3.18 8.20
CA HIS A 229 -3.36 -4.48 8.05
C HIS A 229 -2.51 -4.55 6.79
N ARG A 230 -1.36 -5.22 6.90
CA ARG A 230 -0.45 -5.44 5.77
C ARG A 230 -1.11 -6.32 4.71
N SER A 231 -1.78 -7.40 5.11
CA SER A 231 -2.59 -8.26 4.23
C SER A 231 -3.54 -7.47 3.32
N ASP A 232 -4.26 -6.47 3.84
CA ASP A 232 -5.16 -5.63 3.04
C ASP A 232 -4.38 -4.83 1.99
N SER A 233 -3.28 -4.19 2.40
CA SER A 233 -2.41 -3.45 1.48
C SER A 233 -1.85 -4.35 0.38
N ALA A 234 -1.44 -5.57 0.73
CA ALA A 234 -0.93 -6.57 -0.20
C ALA A 234 -2.03 -7.01 -1.18
N PHE A 235 -3.26 -7.21 -0.71
CA PHE A 235 -4.41 -7.52 -1.56
C PHE A 235 -4.63 -6.43 -2.63
N TRP A 236 -4.72 -5.16 -2.22
CA TRP A 236 -4.99 -4.06 -3.17
C TRP A 236 -3.84 -3.87 -4.16
N LEU A 237 -2.59 -3.95 -3.70
CA LEU A 237 -1.43 -3.88 -4.60
C LEU A 237 -1.40 -5.05 -5.59
N THR A 238 -1.72 -6.26 -5.13
CA THR A 238 -1.82 -7.46 -5.98
C THR A 238 -2.86 -7.29 -7.06
N ARG A 239 -4.05 -6.76 -6.72
CA ARG A 239 -5.13 -6.50 -7.70
C ARG A 239 -4.74 -5.44 -8.74
N ILE A 240 -3.90 -4.47 -8.37
CA ILE A 240 -3.37 -3.47 -9.30
C ILE A 240 -2.37 -4.10 -10.29
N LEU A 241 -1.48 -4.99 -9.83
CA LEU A 241 -0.35 -5.48 -10.60
C LEU A 241 -0.63 -6.78 -11.38
N LYS A 242 -1.21 -7.81 -10.76
CA LYS A 242 -1.37 -9.15 -11.37
C LYS A 242 -2.12 -9.19 -12.71
N PRO A 243 -3.04 -8.27 -13.06
CA PRO A 243 -3.64 -8.24 -14.40
C PRO A 243 -2.67 -7.94 -15.54
N TRP A 244 -1.43 -7.50 -15.25
CA TRP A 244 -0.46 -7.04 -16.23
C TRP A 244 0.67 -8.05 -16.44
N PRO A 245 1.32 -8.09 -17.61
CA PRO A 245 2.55 -8.86 -17.80
C PRO A 245 3.69 -8.28 -16.96
N MET A 246 4.68 -9.10 -16.58
CA MET A 246 5.72 -8.76 -15.59
C MET A 246 6.41 -7.41 -15.84
N VAL A 247 6.81 -7.13 -17.09
CA VAL A 247 7.41 -5.83 -17.49
C VAL A 247 6.51 -4.64 -17.14
N ASN A 248 5.20 -4.78 -17.34
CA ASN A 248 4.23 -3.74 -17.03
C ASN A 248 3.93 -3.67 -15.53
N GLN A 249 4.03 -4.79 -14.80
CA GLN A 249 3.97 -4.79 -13.34
C GLN A 249 5.12 -3.96 -12.76
N ALA A 250 6.36 -4.16 -13.23
CA ALA A 250 7.52 -3.37 -12.82
C ALA A 250 7.32 -1.88 -13.12
N ARG A 251 6.88 -1.54 -14.34
CA ARG A 251 6.57 -0.15 -14.73
C ARG A 251 5.52 0.49 -13.82
N LEU A 252 4.42 -0.20 -13.53
CA LEU A 252 3.37 0.31 -12.65
C LEU A 252 3.87 0.48 -11.22
N LEU A 253 4.63 -0.48 -10.72
CA LEU A 253 5.22 -0.41 -9.39
C LEU A 253 6.15 0.82 -9.28
N TYR A 254 6.96 1.08 -10.30
CA TYR A 254 7.79 2.30 -10.35
C TYR A 254 6.95 3.58 -10.43
N ILE A 255 5.87 3.62 -11.23
CA ILE A 255 4.98 4.80 -11.29
C ILE A 255 4.36 5.08 -9.91
N ILE A 256 3.93 4.04 -9.19
CA ILE A 256 3.23 4.17 -7.91
C ILE A 256 4.20 4.49 -6.76
N PHE A 257 5.40 3.92 -6.73
CA PHE A 257 6.31 3.98 -5.58
C PHE A 257 7.70 4.52 -5.85
N GLY A 258 8.10 4.66 -7.11
CA GLY A 258 9.42 5.15 -7.49
C GLY A 258 9.65 6.62 -7.13
N PRO A 259 10.88 7.13 -7.32
CA PRO A 259 11.27 8.47 -6.96
C PRO A 259 10.43 9.56 -7.65
N VAL A 260 10.17 10.64 -6.93
CA VAL A 260 9.42 11.81 -7.40
C VAL A 260 10.21 13.09 -7.22
N SER A 261 9.90 14.08 -8.04
CA SER A 261 10.44 15.43 -7.93
C SER A 261 9.80 16.13 -6.74
N SER A 262 10.63 16.79 -5.93
CA SER A 262 10.19 17.54 -4.74
C SER A 262 9.36 18.78 -5.10
N LEU A 263 9.50 19.30 -6.33
CA LEU A 263 8.83 20.53 -6.77
C LEU A 263 7.40 20.29 -7.26
N ASP A 264 7.18 19.20 -7.99
CA ASP A 264 5.93 18.98 -8.74
C ASP A 264 5.38 17.56 -8.60
N GLY A 265 6.00 16.70 -7.79
CA GLY A 265 5.54 15.36 -7.48
C GLY A 265 5.54 14.37 -8.65
N HIS A 266 6.02 14.77 -9.83
CA HIS A 266 6.10 13.88 -11.00
C HIS A 266 7.14 12.79 -10.78
N VAL A 267 6.91 11.63 -11.41
CA VAL A 267 7.83 10.49 -11.38
C VAL A 267 9.11 10.86 -12.13
N VAL A 268 10.27 10.70 -11.46
CA VAL A 268 11.58 11.03 -12.03
C VAL A 268 12.26 9.74 -12.46
N TRP A 269 12.03 9.36 -13.71
CA TRP A 269 12.57 8.13 -14.29
C TRP A 269 14.11 8.12 -14.38
N GLN A 270 14.71 9.27 -14.65
CA GLN A 270 16.16 9.37 -14.81
C GLN A 270 16.94 9.25 -13.51
N LYS A 271 16.28 9.43 -12.35
CA LYS A 271 16.95 9.41 -11.04
C LYS A 271 17.65 8.07 -10.78
N MET A 272 17.17 6.98 -11.35
CA MET A 272 17.79 5.66 -11.21
C MET A 272 18.97 5.41 -12.15
N ILE A 273 19.15 6.24 -13.18
CA ILE A 273 20.10 6.04 -14.28
C ILE A 273 21.24 7.05 -14.25
N GLU A 274 20.95 8.32 -13.93
CA GLU A 274 21.93 9.41 -14.08
C GLU A 274 22.81 9.60 -12.83
N GLY A 275 22.34 9.23 -11.63
CA GLY A 275 23.11 9.40 -10.41
C GLY A 275 22.63 8.58 -9.21
N PRO A 276 23.38 8.61 -8.09
CA PRO A 276 23.00 7.90 -6.87
C PRO A 276 21.71 8.48 -6.29
N THR A 277 20.75 7.61 -6.02
CA THR A 277 19.46 7.95 -5.41
C THR A 277 19.53 7.81 -3.90
N ASP A 278 18.95 8.76 -3.18
CA ASP A 278 18.84 8.75 -1.72
C ASP A 278 17.90 7.65 -1.18
N GLU A 279 18.14 7.22 0.06
CA GLU A 279 17.34 6.20 0.75
C GLU A 279 15.85 6.57 0.77
N THR A 280 15.53 7.82 1.07
CA THR A 280 14.14 8.26 1.28
C THR A 280 13.29 8.14 0.02
N SER A 281 13.90 8.35 -1.14
CA SER A 281 13.27 8.21 -2.45
C SER A 281 12.97 6.76 -2.83
N LEU A 282 13.77 5.80 -2.33
CA LEU A 282 13.61 4.37 -2.62
C LEU A 282 12.78 3.62 -1.59
N LYS A 283 12.65 4.17 -0.38
CA LYS A 283 11.94 3.53 0.74
C LYS A 283 10.53 3.06 0.36
N GLY A 284 9.76 3.91 -0.33
CA GLY A 284 8.40 3.54 -0.76
C GLY A 284 8.36 2.34 -1.70
N LEU A 285 9.34 2.22 -2.60
CA LEU A 285 9.46 1.10 -3.53
C LEU A 285 9.93 -0.17 -2.80
N ALA A 286 10.92 -0.06 -1.93
CA ALA A 286 11.41 -1.16 -1.10
C ALA A 286 10.30 -1.73 -0.19
N ASP A 287 9.51 -0.87 0.44
CA ASP A 287 8.40 -1.29 1.30
C ASP A 287 7.29 -1.99 0.50
N ALA A 288 7.05 -1.59 -0.75
CA ALA A 288 6.13 -2.28 -1.63
C ALA A 288 6.65 -3.67 -2.04
N ILE A 289 7.95 -3.81 -2.34
CA ILE A 289 8.57 -5.12 -2.64
C ILE A 289 8.49 -6.05 -1.42
N LYS A 290 8.79 -5.55 -0.21
CA LYS A 290 8.62 -6.30 1.05
C LYS A 290 7.20 -6.79 1.23
N LEU A 291 6.22 -5.92 0.97
CA LEU A 291 4.81 -6.25 1.11
C LEU A 291 4.40 -7.41 0.18
N LEU A 292 4.96 -7.47 -1.03
CA LEU A 292 4.69 -8.54 -1.99
C LEU A 292 5.45 -9.83 -1.69
N TYR A 293 6.62 -9.74 -1.06
CA TYR A 293 7.42 -10.91 -0.66
C TYR A 293 6.91 -11.57 0.63
N ASP A 294 6.11 -10.85 1.43
CA ASP A 294 5.58 -11.37 2.68
C ASP A 294 4.65 -12.56 2.45
N THR A 295 4.66 -13.49 3.40
CA THR A 295 3.87 -14.73 3.36
C THR A 295 2.35 -14.49 3.31
N GLU A 296 1.89 -13.31 3.74
CA GLU A 296 0.49 -12.91 3.64
C GLU A 296 0.04 -12.63 2.19
N ALA A 297 0.98 -12.37 1.28
CA ALA A 297 0.70 -12.13 -0.13
C ALA A 297 0.54 -13.46 -0.91
N LYS A 298 -0.54 -14.20 -0.62
CA LYS A 298 -0.81 -15.57 -1.15
C LYS A 298 -0.67 -15.76 -2.66
N GLU A 299 -0.82 -14.70 -3.46
CA GLU A 299 -0.74 -14.74 -4.92
C GLU A 299 0.68 -14.49 -5.47
N TRP A 300 1.66 -14.23 -4.61
CA TRP A 300 3.04 -13.93 -4.98
C TRP A 300 3.98 -15.04 -4.50
N THR A 301 4.78 -15.55 -5.42
CA THR A 301 5.91 -16.41 -5.09
C THR A 301 7.18 -15.58 -4.90
N ALA A 302 8.20 -16.15 -4.24
CA ALA A 302 9.50 -15.51 -4.17
C ALA A 302 10.05 -15.23 -5.59
N ASP A 303 9.89 -16.18 -6.51
CA ASP A 303 10.34 -16.04 -7.91
C ASP A 303 9.60 -14.92 -8.66
N ASP A 304 8.30 -14.73 -8.42
CA ASP A 304 7.54 -13.61 -8.98
C ASP A 304 8.13 -12.27 -8.54
N VAL A 305 8.44 -12.13 -7.24
CA VAL A 305 8.99 -10.90 -6.69
C VAL A 305 10.42 -10.66 -7.16
N ILE A 306 11.25 -11.71 -7.25
CA ILE A 306 12.60 -11.59 -7.80
C ILE A 306 12.55 -11.20 -9.29
N SER A 307 11.66 -11.79 -10.07
CA SER A 307 11.44 -11.41 -11.48
C SER A 307 10.99 -9.96 -11.61
N LEU A 308 10.11 -9.50 -10.71
CA LEU A 308 9.67 -8.10 -10.68
C LEU A 308 10.82 -7.13 -10.38
N VAL A 309 11.72 -7.49 -9.46
CA VAL A 309 12.92 -6.69 -9.13
C VAL A 309 13.91 -6.70 -10.30
N ASP A 310 14.09 -7.83 -10.98
CA ASP A 310 14.95 -7.92 -12.17
C ASP A 310 14.42 -7.01 -13.29
N GLU A 311 13.11 -7.04 -13.56
CA GLU A 311 12.46 -6.15 -14.53
C GLU A 311 12.52 -4.67 -14.13
N LEU A 312 12.41 -4.34 -12.84
CA LEU A 312 12.60 -2.97 -12.36
C LEU A 312 13.99 -2.44 -12.69
N SER A 313 15.03 -3.27 -12.50
CA SER A 313 16.43 -2.88 -12.69
C SER A 313 16.79 -2.44 -14.12
N VAL A 314 15.89 -2.66 -15.10
CA VAL A 314 16.07 -2.31 -16.51
C VAL A 314 15.02 -1.33 -17.04
N VAL A 315 14.16 -0.78 -16.19
CA VAL A 315 13.07 0.15 -16.59
C VAL A 315 13.31 1.55 -16.02
N PRO A 316 13.48 2.60 -16.85
CA PRO A 316 13.23 2.63 -18.28
C PRO A 316 14.44 2.20 -19.13
N ARG A 317 15.60 2.11 -18.49
CA ARG A 317 16.88 1.56 -18.98
C ARG A 317 17.57 0.92 -17.77
N GLU A 318 18.70 0.28 -18.01
CA GLU A 318 19.55 -0.28 -16.95
C GLU A 318 19.84 0.77 -15.86
N TRP A 319 19.46 0.43 -14.63
CA TRP A 319 19.72 1.25 -13.45
C TRP A 319 21.18 1.18 -13.06
N LEU A 320 21.67 2.24 -12.43
CA LEU A 320 22.99 2.20 -11.81
C LEU A 320 23.04 1.08 -10.77
N MET A 321 24.13 0.32 -10.79
CA MET A 321 24.34 -0.78 -9.84
C MET A 321 24.31 -0.31 -8.38
N GLU A 322 24.75 0.91 -8.10
CA GLU A 322 24.61 1.52 -6.76
C GLU A 322 23.14 1.65 -6.34
N ASN A 323 22.24 2.04 -7.25
CA ASN A 323 20.82 2.19 -6.98
C ASN A 323 20.12 0.83 -6.82
N ASN A 324 20.52 -0.18 -7.61
CA ASN A 324 20.09 -1.57 -7.41
C ASN A 324 20.51 -2.10 -6.04
N ALA A 325 21.78 -1.92 -5.67
CA ALA A 325 22.31 -2.33 -4.37
C ALA A 325 21.55 -1.66 -3.21
N ARG A 326 21.31 -0.35 -3.29
CA ARG A 326 20.55 0.39 -2.27
C ARG A 326 19.10 -0.09 -2.16
N LEU A 327 18.42 -0.35 -3.29
CA LEU A 327 17.08 -0.93 -3.26
C LEU A 327 17.05 -2.32 -2.59
N LEU A 328 18.03 -3.18 -2.88
CA LEU A 328 18.11 -4.52 -2.29
C LEU A 328 18.39 -4.49 -0.78
N ILE A 329 19.30 -3.61 -0.33
CA ILE A 329 19.54 -3.37 1.10
C ILE A 329 18.24 -2.95 1.78
N LEU A 330 17.55 -1.97 1.20
CA LEU A 330 16.30 -1.46 1.75
C LEU A 330 15.17 -2.49 1.73
N SER A 331 15.13 -3.38 0.74
CA SER A 331 14.14 -4.45 0.62
C SER A 331 14.33 -5.54 1.68
N GLY A 332 15.53 -5.67 2.24
CA GLY A 332 15.82 -6.52 3.40
C GLY A 332 16.44 -7.87 3.04
N ASN A 333 16.93 -8.55 4.08
CA ASN A 333 17.86 -9.68 3.97
C ASN A 333 17.36 -10.83 3.10
N ASN A 334 16.10 -11.22 3.25
CA ASN A 334 15.55 -12.39 2.56
C ASN A 334 15.39 -12.11 1.06
N ILE A 335 14.93 -10.91 0.69
CA ILE A 335 14.78 -10.52 -0.72
C ILE A 335 16.16 -10.36 -1.36
N CYS A 336 17.07 -9.63 -0.70
CA CYS A 336 18.43 -9.45 -1.20
C CYS A 336 19.14 -10.79 -1.42
N PHE A 337 19.10 -11.70 -0.42
CA PHE A 337 19.67 -13.03 -0.55
C PHE A 337 19.03 -13.83 -1.69
N THR A 338 17.70 -13.85 -1.79
CA THR A 338 17.00 -14.66 -2.81
C THR A 338 17.27 -14.12 -4.21
N PHE A 339 17.34 -12.80 -4.39
CA PHE A 339 17.77 -12.17 -5.63
C PHE A 339 19.18 -12.61 -6.03
N MET A 340 20.15 -12.47 -5.11
CA MET A 340 21.54 -12.85 -5.34
C MET A 340 21.71 -14.36 -5.58
N ALA A 341 20.98 -15.19 -4.84
CA ALA A 341 20.98 -16.63 -5.00
C ALA A 341 20.44 -17.05 -6.38
N SER A 342 19.36 -16.40 -6.86
CA SER A 342 18.85 -16.62 -8.21
C SER A 342 19.90 -16.30 -9.28
N LYS A 343 20.66 -15.20 -9.12
CA LYS A 343 21.78 -14.86 -10.03
C LYS A 343 22.92 -15.88 -9.96
N ALA A 344 23.25 -16.38 -8.76
CA ALA A 344 24.28 -17.39 -8.54
C ALA A 344 23.93 -18.72 -9.23
N VAL A 345 22.69 -19.20 -9.07
CA VAL A 345 22.20 -20.43 -9.71
C VAL A 345 22.24 -20.33 -11.24
N ASN A 346 22.00 -19.14 -11.79
CA ASN A 346 22.09 -18.86 -13.22
C ASN A 346 23.53 -18.66 -13.75
N GLY A 347 24.56 -18.90 -12.91
CA GLY A 347 25.97 -18.80 -13.32
C GLY A 347 26.48 -17.38 -13.58
N ARG A 348 25.74 -16.35 -13.14
CA ARG A 348 26.07 -14.92 -13.39
C ARG A 348 27.08 -14.36 -12.38
N ALA A 349 28.22 -15.04 -12.21
CA ALA A 349 29.20 -14.76 -11.16
C ALA A 349 29.79 -13.34 -11.25
N VAL A 350 30.07 -12.83 -12.46
CA VAL A 350 30.66 -11.49 -12.67
C VAL A 350 29.66 -10.37 -12.35
N GLU A 351 28.40 -10.51 -12.78
CA GLU A 351 27.32 -9.56 -12.45
C GLU A 351 27.10 -9.51 -10.94
N LEU A 352 27.06 -10.70 -10.32
CA LEU A 352 26.89 -10.85 -8.87
C LEU A 352 28.08 -10.26 -8.08
N ALA A 353 29.31 -10.43 -8.58
CA ALA A 353 30.50 -9.86 -7.96
C ALA A 353 30.48 -8.34 -8.00
N ARG A 354 30.11 -7.75 -9.15
CA ARG A 354 29.89 -6.30 -9.25
C ARG A 354 28.83 -5.81 -8.26
N LEU A 355 27.69 -6.50 -8.20
CA LEU A 355 26.64 -6.17 -7.23
C LEU A 355 27.14 -6.23 -5.78
N MET A 356 27.98 -7.21 -5.43
CA MET A 356 28.59 -7.31 -4.09
C MET A 356 29.45 -6.09 -3.75
N VAL A 357 30.25 -5.61 -4.69
CA VAL A 357 31.06 -4.40 -4.51
C VAL A 357 30.18 -3.18 -4.30
N PHE A 358 29.09 -3.04 -5.06
CA PHE A 358 28.15 -1.94 -4.86
C PHE A 358 27.35 -2.04 -3.56
N LEU A 359 27.05 -3.25 -3.07
CA LEU A 359 26.49 -3.44 -1.72
C LEU A 359 27.47 -2.94 -0.65
N ALA A 360 28.76 -3.27 -0.76
CA ALA A 360 29.78 -2.74 0.13
C ALA A 360 29.87 -1.21 0.03
N LEU A 361 29.93 -0.66 -1.18
CA LEU A 361 29.98 0.79 -1.40
C LEU A 361 28.80 1.51 -0.75
N VAL A 362 27.57 1.01 -0.93
CA VAL A 362 26.37 1.60 -0.31
C VAL A 362 26.43 1.47 1.21
N CYS A 363 26.94 0.35 1.76
CA CYS A 363 27.14 0.24 3.19
C CYS A 363 28.11 1.30 3.74
N GLU A 364 29.17 1.64 3.00
CA GLU A 364 30.12 2.66 3.41
C GLU A 364 29.50 4.05 3.34
N LYS A 365 28.84 4.38 2.22
CA LYS A 365 28.22 5.69 1.98
C LYS A 365 27.07 5.99 2.94
N ASP A 366 26.19 5.01 3.14
CA ASP A 366 24.95 5.18 3.91
C ASP A 366 25.11 4.69 5.37
N LEU A 367 26.34 4.35 5.79
CA LEU A 367 26.69 3.91 7.14
C LEU A 367 25.96 2.64 7.61
N TYR A 368 25.71 1.70 6.70
CA TYR A 368 25.23 0.36 7.05
C TYR A 368 26.38 -0.56 7.51
N CYS A 369 26.03 -1.66 8.17
CA CYS A 369 26.99 -2.59 8.74
C CYS A 369 27.71 -3.43 7.67
N MET A 370 29.04 -3.30 7.54
CA MET A 370 29.84 -4.10 6.59
C MET A 370 29.86 -5.61 6.88
N ASP A 371 29.78 -6.01 8.15
CA ASP A 371 29.66 -7.42 8.55
C ASP A 371 28.44 -8.08 7.91
N TRP A 372 27.35 -7.33 7.69
CA TRP A 372 26.19 -7.82 6.98
C TRP A 372 26.52 -8.19 5.52
N THR A 373 27.25 -7.34 4.80
CA THR A 373 27.62 -7.56 3.40
C THR A 373 28.53 -8.78 3.27
N VAL A 374 29.51 -8.94 4.16
CA VAL A 374 30.39 -10.13 4.16
C VAL A 374 29.62 -11.40 4.50
N LYS A 375 28.70 -11.36 5.48
CA LYS A 375 27.80 -12.48 5.77
C LYS A 375 26.89 -12.81 4.60
N MET A 376 26.42 -11.81 3.85
CA MET A 376 25.65 -12.01 2.63
C MET A 376 26.50 -12.73 1.57
N MET A 377 27.73 -12.28 1.35
CA MET A 377 28.68 -12.97 0.46
C MET A 377 28.87 -14.42 0.86
N GLN A 378 29.10 -14.71 2.15
CA GLN A 378 29.26 -16.08 2.63
C GLN A 378 28.02 -16.94 2.38
N LYS A 379 26.81 -16.39 2.55
CA LYS A 379 25.56 -17.10 2.25
C LYS A 379 25.44 -17.40 0.76
N VAL A 380 25.72 -16.43 -0.10
CA VAL A 380 25.68 -16.61 -1.57
C VAL A 380 26.76 -17.59 -2.03
N CYS A 381 27.96 -17.56 -1.45
CA CYS A 381 29.02 -18.54 -1.71
C CYS A 381 28.57 -19.98 -1.46
N LYS A 382 27.67 -20.21 -0.48
CA LYS A 382 27.14 -21.55 -0.18
C LYS A 382 26.13 -22.06 -1.22
N VAL A 383 25.59 -21.18 -2.07
CA VAL A 383 24.65 -21.54 -3.15
C VAL A 383 25.38 -22.19 -4.32
N PHE A 384 26.63 -21.81 -4.59
CA PHE A 384 27.44 -22.45 -5.63
C PHE A 384 27.73 -23.91 -5.31
N SER A 385 27.58 -24.77 -6.32
CA SER A 385 27.63 -26.22 -6.14
C SER A 385 29.07 -26.72 -6.06
N THR A 386 29.98 -26.13 -6.84
CA THR A 386 31.36 -26.59 -6.95
C THR A 386 32.35 -25.65 -6.25
N PRO A 387 33.46 -26.18 -5.69
CA PRO A 387 34.55 -25.33 -5.17
C PRO A 387 35.13 -24.38 -6.22
N GLY A 388 35.15 -24.81 -7.50
CA GLY A 388 35.60 -23.98 -8.62
C GLY A 388 34.73 -22.74 -8.83
N GLU A 389 33.41 -22.89 -8.83
CA GLU A 389 32.46 -21.76 -8.91
C GLU A 389 32.63 -20.79 -7.74
N LYS A 390 32.82 -21.31 -6.52
CA LYS A 390 33.05 -20.48 -5.33
C LYS A 390 34.32 -19.64 -5.47
N ASN A 391 35.41 -20.27 -5.87
CA ASN A 391 36.69 -19.57 -6.08
C ASN A 391 36.58 -18.54 -7.21
N ASN A 392 35.91 -18.89 -8.31
CA ASN A 392 35.67 -17.96 -9.42
C ASN A 392 34.86 -16.74 -8.98
N PHE A 393 33.80 -16.93 -8.18
CA PHE A 393 33.02 -15.83 -7.64
C PHE A 393 33.83 -14.93 -6.72
N LEU A 394 34.57 -15.49 -5.76
CA LEU A 394 35.42 -14.72 -4.85
C LEU A 394 36.50 -13.93 -5.60
N GLN A 395 37.17 -14.56 -6.56
CA GLN A 395 38.14 -13.87 -7.42
C GLN A 395 37.48 -12.77 -8.26
N SER A 396 36.26 -12.99 -8.73
CA SER A 396 35.49 -11.98 -9.46
C SER A 396 35.15 -10.77 -8.58
N VAL A 397 34.92 -10.95 -7.28
CA VAL A 397 34.69 -9.84 -6.32
C VAL A 397 35.95 -8.98 -6.19
N GLU A 398 37.11 -9.61 -5.99
CA GLU A 398 38.39 -8.87 -5.92
C GLU A 398 38.70 -8.14 -7.21
N ASN A 399 38.53 -8.81 -8.34
CA ASN A 399 38.68 -8.20 -9.64
C ASN A 399 37.69 -7.02 -9.79
N ALA A 400 36.43 -7.16 -9.36
CA ALA A 400 35.45 -6.09 -9.47
C ALA A 400 35.84 -4.85 -8.65
N PHE A 401 36.37 -5.01 -7.43
CA PHE A 401 36.93 -3.90 -6.65
C PHE A 401 38.07 -3.21 -7.41
N ALA A 402 39.05 -4.00 -7.89
CA ALA A 402 40.20 -3.46 -8.60
C ALA A 402 39.80 -2.67 -9.86
N HIS A 403 38.91 -3.23 -10.69
CA HIS A 403 38.44 -2.56 -11.90
C HIS A 403 37.69 -1.25 -11.57
N LEU A 404 36.76 -1.28 -10.62
CA LEU A 404 35.98 -0.07 -10.27
C LEU A 404 36.85 1.03 -9.65
N ILE A 405 37.87 0.68 -8.86
CA ILE A 405 38.82 1.65 -8.30
C ILE A 405 39.65 2.27 -9.43
N MET A 406 40.14 1.46 -10.37
CA MET A 406 40.91 1.97 -11.51
C MET A 406 40.07 2.87 -12.42
N ASP A 407 38.81 2.49 -12.68
CA ASP A 407 37.88 3.29 -13.47
C ASP A 407 37.62 4.67 -12.80
N MET A 408 37.36 4.68 -11.49
CA MET A 408 37.17 5.94 -10.74
C MET A 408 38.46 6.76 -10.65
N LEU A 409 39.61 6.13 -10.43
CA LEU A 409 40.90 6.82 -10.41
C LEU A 409 41.20 7.49 -11.75
N GLN A 410 40.93 6.80 -12.87
CA GLN A 410 41.09 7.36 -14.20
C GLN A 410 40.16 8.56 -14.42
N SER A 411 38.92 8.47 -13.96
CA SER A 411 37.95 9.59 -14.01
C SER A 411 38.44 10.81 -13.22
N VAL A 412 39.00 10.60 -12.03
CA VAL A 412 39.58 11.68 -11.20
C VAL A 412 40.80 12.29 -11.89
N MET A 413 41.67 11.47 -12.49
CA MET A 413 42.87 11.93 -13.17
C MET A 413 42.59 12.70 -14.48
N SER A 414 41.44 12.45 -15.14
CA SER A 414 41.07 13.15 -16.37
C SER A 414 40.60 14.59 -16.19
N GLY A 415 40.35 15.05 -14.95
CA GLY A 415 40.18 16.48 -14.62
C GLY A 415 39.00 17.17 -15.31
N ASP A 416 37.79 16.62 -15.20
CA ASP A 416 36.57 17.31 -15.64
C ASP A 416 36.13 18.31 -14.54
N ARG A 417 36.40 19.59 -14.79
CA ARG A 417 36.56 20.67 -13.78
C ARG A 417 35.32 20.99 -12.93
N ASP A 418 34.16 20.44 -13.26
CA ASP A 418 32.92 20.65 -12.50
C ASP A 418 32.53 19.44 -11.61
N GLU A 419 33.21 18.28 -11.74
CA GLU A 419 32.92 17.04 -10.99
C GLU A 419 34.07 16.53 -10.09
N GLU A 420 35.21 17.24 -10.02
CA GLU A 420 36.44 16.79 -9.31
C GLU A 420 36.21 16.43 -7.83
N ASP A 421 35.41 17.22 -7.09
CA ASP A 421 35.13 16.96 -5.67
C ASP A 421 34.27 15.70 -5.46
N SER A 422 33.30 15.47 -6.37
CA SER A 422 32.38 14.33 -6.26
C SER A 422 33.03 13.01 -6.68
N SER A 423 33.87 13.06 -7.71
CA SER A 423 34.60 11.89 -8.22
C SER A 423 35.67 11.43 -7.23
N PHE A 424 36.41 12.35 -6.62
CA PHE A 424 37.37 12.02 -5.57
C PHE A 424 36.69 11.44 -4.33
N LEU A 425 35.55 12.03 -3.90
CA LEU A 425 34.79 11.51 -2.77
C LEU A 425 34.25 10.09 -3.03
N ASN A 426 33.76 9.83 -4.25
CA ASN A 426 33.32 8.49 -4.64
C ASN A 426 34.47 7.47 -4.61
N LEU A 427 35.65 7.83 -5.11
CA LEU A 427 36.84 7.00 -5.04
C LEU A 427 37.25 6.73 -3.57
N PHE A 428 37.22 7.76 -2.73
CA PHE A 428 37.50 7.63 -1.29
C PHE A 428 36.55 6.63 -0.62
N HIS A 429 35.24 6.75 -0.87
CA HIS A 429 34.26 5.79 -0.35
C HIS A 429 34.50 4.37 -0.87
N LEU A 430 34.88 4.19 -2.13
CA LEU A 430 35.14 2.87 -2.70
C LEU A 430 36.36 2.20 -2.09
N VAL A 431 37.46 2.94 -1.88
CA VAL A 431 38.67 2.44 -1.21
C VAL A 431 38.38 2.07 0.24
N ASN A 432 37.62 2.90 0.97
CA ASN A 432 37.20 2.58 2.33
C ASN A 432 36.26 1.38 2.38
N ALA A 433 35.32 1.27 1.44
CA ALA A 433 34.45 0.10 1.32
C ALA A 433 35.27 -1.18 1.11
N GLN A 434 36.28 -1.15 0.24
CA GLN A 434 37.20 -2.28 0.04
C GLN A 434 37.93 -2.63 1.34
N ALA A 435 38.54 -1.64 2.01
CA ALA A 435 39.31 -1.86 3.24
C ALA A 435 38.43 -2.43 4.37
N ASN A 436 37.25 -1.86 4.59
CA ASN A 436 36.31 -2.31 5.61
C ASN A 436 35.74 -3.70 5.29
N PHE A 437 35.43 -3.99 4.03
CA PHE A 437 34.98 -5.31 3.58
C PHE A 437 36.02 -6.39 3.88
N HIS A 438 37.29 -6.14 3.54
CA HIS A 438 38.39 -7.06 3.80
C HIS A 438 38.70 -7.23 5.28
N LYS A 439 38.62 -6.14 6.06
CA LYS A 439 38.75 -6.18 7.52
C LYS A 439 37.73 -7.14 8.14
N GLU A 440 36.47 -7.10 7.71
CA GLU A 440 35.42 -8.01 8.20
C GLU A 440 35.66 -9.47 7.75
N ILE A 441 36.19 -9.70 6.54
CA ILE A 441 36.63 -11.04 6.11
C ILE A 441 37.74 -11.59 7.04
N LEU A 442 38.73 -10.77 7.39
CA LEU A 442 39.80 -11.15 8.31
C LEU A 442 39.25 -11.48 9.71
N TYR A 443 38.31 -10.70 10.23
CA TYR A 443 37.67 -11.01 11.50
C TYR A 443 36.89 -12.34 11.46
N LEU A 444 36.17 -12.62 10.36
CA LEU A 444 35.43 -13.87 10.22
C LEU A 444 36.35 -15.09 10.12
N THR A 445 37.45 -14.98 9.38
CA THR A 445 38.44 -16.07 9.28
C THR A 445 39.11 -16.34 10.63
N LEU A 446 39.56 -15.31 11.34
CA LEU A 446 40.14 -15.44 12.69
C LEU A 446 39.17 -16.05 13.72
N ARG A 447 37.88 -15.66 13.67
CA ARG A 447 36.85 -16.23 14.55
C ARG A 447 36.55 -17.69 14.24
N SER A 448 36.58 -18.08 12.96
CA SER A 448 36.35 -19.46 12.53
C SER A 448 37.48 -20.43 12.91
N THR A 449 38.69 -19.91 13.14
CA THR A 449 39.84 -20.71 13.63
C THR A 449 39.90 -20.81 15.16
N SER A 450 39.09 -20.05 15.87
CA SER A 450 39.03 -20.04 17.35
C SER A 450 37.87 -20.86 17.94
N ALA A 451 37.09 -21.54 17.09
CA ALA A 451 36.05 -22.51 17.44
C ALA A 451 36.40 -23.84 16.81
#